data_AF-E2X475-F1
#
_entry.id   AF-E2X475-F1
#
_cell.length_a   1.000
_cell.length_b   1.000
_cell.length_c   1.000
_cell.angle_alpha   90.00
_cell.angle_beta   90.00
_cell.angle_gamma   90.00
#
_symmetry.space_group_name_H-M   'P 1'
#
loop_
_entity.id
_entity.type
_entity.pdbx_description
1 polymer ?
#
loop_
_entity_poly.entity_id
_entity_poly.type
_entity_poly.pdbx_seq_one_letter_code
_entity_poly.pdbx_strand_id
1 'polypeptide(L)'
;MFGVTLRTNFNDLRPSYNDNARPQYQPQPQDAILQHSVVANQLTLLKYNAGLADPQIQAKGDTLYVTGEQVKYRDSREGIIRANRIVMNDLPDGIKTIRITENRLNMPQVTTETDVASLKNHLAGEPLGHETTLAQKRVEPVVPQSTEQGWYIDKSRFDFHIDPVLNQSVGGPENFYMYQLGVMGTADLWLTDHLLTTGSLFANLANNYDKFNYTNPPQDSHLPRVRTHVREYVQNDVYVNNLQANYFQQLGVWSGCQLR
;
A
#
# COMPACT_ATOMS: atom_id res chain seq x y z
N MET A 1 -15.68 40.88 -20.63
CA MET A 1 -15.46 39.60 -19.91
C MET A 1 -14.11 39.06 -20.35
N PHE A 2 -13.16 38.88 -19.44
CA PHE A 2 -11.87 38.26 -19.73
C PHE A 2 -11.90 36.81 -19.24
N GLY A 3 -11.50 35.87 -20.09
CA GLY A 3 -11.38 34.45 -19.78
C GLY A 3 -9.95 34.00 -20.03
N VAL A 4 -9.32 33.38 -19.04
CA VAL A 4 -8.02 32.72 -19.19
C VAL A 4 -8.27 31.23 -19.30
N THR A 5 -7.75 30.60 -20.35
CA THR A 5 -7.79 29.14 -20.53
C THR A 5 -6.37 28.62 -20.51
N LEU A 6 -6.02 27.83 -19.49
CA LEU A 6 -4.75 27.14 -19.38
C LEU A 6 -4.88 25.76 -20.03
N ARG A 7 -4.11 25.46 -21.08
CA ARG A 7 -3.96 24.11 -21.63
C ARG A 7 -2.59 23.59 -21.27
N THR A 8 -2.53 22.50 -20.52
CA THR A 8 -1.29 21.81 -20.15
C THR A 8 -1.40 20.35 -20.59
N ASN A 9 -0.27 19.77 -21.00
CA ASN A 9 -0.13 18.35 -21.27
C ASN A 9 0.86 17.78 -20.26
N PHE A 10 0.37 16.95 -19.34
CA PHE A 10 1.16 16.34 -18.28
C PHE A 10 1.75 14.97 -18.65
N ASN A 11 1.59 14.49 -19.90
CA ASN A 11 2.01 13.13 -20.27
C ASN A 11 3.53 12.89 -20.14
N ASP A 12 4.34 13.92 -20.36
CA ASP A 12 5.81 13.81 -20.27
C ASP A 12 6.36 14.25 -18.91
N LEU A 13 5.50 14.70 -18.00
CA LEU A 13 5.90 15.17 -16.69
C LEU A 13 6.20 13.95 -15.81
N ARG A 14 7.48 13.57 -15.77
CA ARG A 14 7.95 12.46 -14.93
C ARG A 14 8.41 13.01 -13.58
N PRO A 15 7.85 12.52 -12.45
CA PRO A 15 8.39 12.89 -11.16
C PRO A 15 9.84 12.42 -11.05
N SER A 16 10.75 13.32 -10.66
CA SER A 16 12.13 12.95 -10.31
C SER A 16 12.11 12.27 -8.94
N TYR A 17 11.96 10.95 -8.92
CA TYR A 17 12.13 10.18 -7.69
C TYR A 17 13.61 9.96 -7.43
N ASN A 18 14.10 10.43 -6.28
CA ASN A 18 15.38 9.97 -5.75
C ASN A 18 15.15 8.58 -5.13
N ASP A 19 15.34 7.53 -5.94
CA ASP A 19 15.21 6.15 -5.49
C ASP A 19 16.59 5.52 -5.25
N ASN A 20 16.64 4.61 -4.29
CA ASN A 20 17.81 3.79 -4.06
C ASN A 20 18.14 2.96 -5.31
N ALA A 21 19.42 2.88 -5.65
CA ALA A 21 19.87 1.98 -6.70
C ALA A 21 19.42 0.54 -6.40
N ARG A 22 19.15 -0.23 -7.47
CA ARG A 22 18.88 -1.66 -7.33
C ARG A 22 20.09 -2.33 -6.65
N PRO A 23 19.89 -3.26 -5.72
CA PRO A 23 20.98 -4.00 -5.12
C PRO A 23 21.82 -4.68 -6.20
N GLN A 24 23.14 -4.61 -6.04
CA GLN A 24 24.05 -5.34 -6.91
C GLN A 24 24.01 -6.82 -6.56
N TYR A 25 24.11 -7.68 -7.57
CA TYR A 25 24.19 -9.12 -7.35
C TYR A 25 25.62 -9.49 -6.93
N GLN A 26 25.78 -9.86 -5.67
CA GLN A 26 27.04 -10.24 -5.03
C GLN A 26 26.75 -11.38 -4.05
N PRO A 27 26.64 -12.62 -4.51
CA PRO A 27 26.24 -13.76 -3.67
C PRO A 27 27.30 -14.09 -2.62
N GLN A 28 26.86 -14.21 -1.38
CA GLN A 28 27.62 -14.69 -0.23
C GLN A 28 27.07 -16.07 0.15
N PRO A 29 27.92 -17.13 0.14
CA PRO A 29 27.50 -18.47 0.52
C PRO A 29 26.99 -18.51 1.98
N GLN A 30 25.94 -19.29 2.21
CA GLN A 30 25.37 -19.49 3.53
C GLN A 30 24.97 -20.95 3.72
N ASP A 31 25.16 -21.44 4.95
CA ASP A 31 24.62 -22.75 5.34
C ASP A 31 23.09 -22.79 5.14
N ALA A 32 22.51 -23.98 5.16
CA ALA A 32 21.06 -24.18 5.05
C ALA A 32 20.24 -23.55 6.19
N ILE A 33 20.90 -22.96 7.19
CA ILE A 33 20.26 -22.29 8.33
C ILE A 33 20.19 -20.79 8.08
N LEU A 34 19.00 -20.22 8.26
CA LEU A 34 18.74 -18.78 8.23
C LEU A 34 19.42 -18.09 9.42
N GLN A 35 20.61 -17.55 9.18
CA GLN A 35 21.36 -16.79 10.19
C GLN A 35 20.65 -15.47 10.53
N HIS A 36 20.38 -15.25 11.82
CA HIS A 36 19.60 -14.10 12.29
C HIS A 36 20.14 -12.74 11.80
N SER A 37 21.46 -12.52 11.90
CA SER A 37 22.10 -11.25 11.51
C SER A 37 21.94 -10.96 10.02
N VAL A 38 22.07 -11.99 9.18
CA VAL A 38 21.88 -11.88 7.72
C VAL A 38 20.42 -11.57 7.42
N VAL A 39 19.49 -12.36 7.96
CA VAL A 39 18.08 -12.21 7.64
C VAL A 39 17.55 -10.86 8.11
N ALA A 40 18.02 -10.33 9.24
CA ALA A 40 17.68 -8.98 9.68
C ALA A 40 18.12 -7.90 8.66
N ASN A 41 19.30 -8.04 8.04
CA ASN A 41 19.74 -7.15 6.97
C ASN A 41 18.89 -7.32 5.71
N GLN A 42 18.59 -8.56 5.30
CA GLN A 42 17.71 -8.83 4.16
C GLN A 42 16.32 -8.22 4.37
N LEU A 43 15.70 -8.40 5.53
CA LEU A 43 14.40 -7.82 5.88
C LEU A 43 14.43 -6.29 5.81
N THR A 44 15.52 -5.66 6.26
CA THR A 44 15.72 -4.21 6.15
C THR A 44 15.80 -3.77 4.68
N LEU A 45 16.56 -4.49 3.85
CA LEU A 45 16.65 -4.21 2.42
C LEU A 45 15.32 -4.46 1.69
N LEU A 46 14.56 -5.49 2.07
CA LEU A 46 13.23 -5.75 1.53
C LEU A 46 12.29 -4.57 1.84
N LYS A 47 12.36 -4.04 3.06
CA LYS A 47 11.56 -2.87 3.48
C LYS A 47 11.94 -1.59 2.74
N TYR A 48 13.20 -1.19 2.79
CA TYR A 48 13.62 0.15 2.33
C TYR A 48 14.08 0.19 0.86
N ASN A 49 14.56 -0.93 0.31
CA ASN A 49 14.99 -1.01 -1.09
C ASN A 49 13.90 -1.63 -1.99
N ALA A 50 13.41 -2.83 -1.67
CA ALA A 50 12.36 -3.48 -2.48
C ALA A 50 10.94 -2.93 -2.22
N GLY A 51 10.75 -2.15 -1.15
CA GLY A 51 9.49 -1.48 -0.86
C GLY A 51 8.39 -2.40 -0.33
N LEU A 52 8.77 -3.52 0.27
CA LEU A 52 7.84 -4.45 0.92
C LEU A 52 7.65 -4.02 2.38
N ALA A 53 6.47 -3.49 2.73
CA ALA A 53 6.09 -3.25 4.10
C ALA A 53 5.93 -4.59 4.85
N ASP A 54 6.33 -4.57 6.12
CA ASP A 54 6.31 -5.69 7.06
C ASP A 54 6.79 -7.02 6.43
N PRO A 55 8.03 -7.03 5.89
CA PRO A 55 8.51 -8.20 5.17
C PRO A 55 8.74 -9.36 6.14
N GLN A 56 8.56 -10.56 5.62
CA GLN A 56 8.84 -11.81 6.31
C GLN A 56 9.58 -12.76 5.36
N ILE A 57 10.57 -13.46 5.90
CA ILE A 57 11.36 -14.48 5.21
C ILE A 57 11.17 -15.80 5.96
N GLN A 58 10.77 -16.85 5.25
CA GLN A 58 10.55 -18.19 5.79
C GLN A 58 11.18 -19.23 4.85
N ALA A 59 11.84 -20.23 5.40
CA ALA A 59 12.34 -21.38 4.67
C ALA A 59 11.55 -22.64 5.04
N LYS A 60 11.27 -23.47 4.03
CA LYS A 60 10.67 -24.80 4.20
C LYS A 60 11.11 -25.71 3.06
N GLY A 61 11.82 -26.79 3.38
CA GLY A 61 12.39 -27.68 2.37
C GLY A 61 13.35 -26.94 1.43
N ASP A 62 13.11 -27.04 0.12
CA ASP A 62 13.91 -26.37 -0.93
C ASP A 62 13.31 -25.03 -1.40
N THR A 63 12.38 -24.46 -0.63
CA THR A 63 11.67 -23.23 -1.02
C THR A 63 11.83 -22.13 0.02
N LEU A 64 12.25 -20.95 -0.45
CA LEU A 64 12.26 -19.72 0.33
C LEU A 64 10.99 -18.91 0.03
N TYR A 65 10.25 -18.58 1.07
CA TYR A 65 9.06 -17.75 1.02
C TYR A 65 9.40 -16.35 1.52
N VAL A 66 9.07 -15.36 0.72
CA VAL A 66 9.16 -13.94 1.08
C VAL A 66 7.76 -13.36 1.00
N THR A 67 7.27 -12.75 2.06
CA THR A 67 5.95 -12.10 2.05
C THR A 67 6.07 -10.63 2.43
N GLY A 68 5.22 -9.77 1.87
CA GLY A 68 5.16 -8.36 2.25
C GLY A 68 4.20 -7.57 1.38
N GLU A 69 3.82 -6.38 1.83
CA GLU A 69 2.91 -5.49 1.10
C GLU A 69 3.70 -4.48 0.26
N GLN A 70 3.49 -4.45 -1.05
CA GLN A 70 4.20 -3.51 -1.92
C GLN A 70 3.64 -2.10 -1.76
N VAL A 71 4.43 -1.20 -1.16
CA VAL A 71 4.01 0.18 -0.87
C VAL A 71 4.79 1.25 -1.64
N LYS A 72 5.94 0.90 -2.21
CA LYS A 72 6.87 1.87 -2.81
C LYS A 72 6.71 2.00 -4.32
N TYR A 73 6.56 0.86 -5.00
CA TYR A 73 6.53 0.78 -6.45
C TYR A 73 5.12 0.57 -6.98
N ARG A 74 4.67 1.46 -7.87
CA ARG A 74 3.38 1.31 -8.57
C ARG A 74 3.33 0.05 -9.43
N ASP A 75 4.44 -0.28 -10.10
CA ASP A 75 4.62 -1.57 -10.76
C ASP A 75 5.34 -2.51 -9.80
N SER A 76 4.60 -3.45 -9.23
CA SER A 76 5.15 -4.32 -8.20
C SER A 76 6.23 -5.28 -8.70
N ARG A 77 6.35 -5.46 -10.02
CA ARG A 77 7.46 -6.22 -10.63
C ARG A 77 8.82 -5.64 -10.27
N GLU A 78 8.93 -4.32 -10.11
CA GLU A 78 10.17 -3.67 -9.68
C GLU A 78 10.56 -4.12 -8.27
N GLY A 79 9.58 -4.16 -7.36
CA GLY A 79 9.78 -4.66 -6.00
C GLY A 79 10.18 -6.14 -5.98
N ILE A 80 9.54 -6.97 -6.80
CA ILE A 80 9.87 -8.40 -6.93
C ILE A 80 11.30 -8.59 -7.46
N ILE A 81 11.71 -7.85 -8.50
CA ILE A 81 13.08 -7.92 -9.05
C ILE A 81 14.11 -7.57 -7.97
N ARG A 82 13.85 -6.53 -7.17
CA ARG A 82 14.73 -6.12 -6.06
C ARG A 82 14.76 -7.16 -4.96
N ALA A 83 13.59 -7.66 -4.55
CA ALA A 83 13.47 -8.68 -3.53
C ALA A 83 14.21 -9.97 -3.92
N ASN A 84 14.05 -10.42 -5.17
CA ASN A 84 14.80 -11.53 -5.74
C ASN A 84 16.32 -11.30 -5.63
N ARG A 85 16.83 -10.12 -5.99
CA ARG A 85 18.27 -9.82 -5.85
C ARG A 85 18.74 -9.82 -4.40
N ILE A 86 17.94 -9.27 -3.48
CA ILE A 86 18.26 -9.21 -2.05
C ILE A 86 18.38 -10.62 -1.47
N VAL A 87 17.40 -11.49 -1.72
CA VAL A 87 17.45 -12.86 -1.19
C VAL A 87 18.49 -13.72 -1.89
N MET A 88 18.75 -13.50 -3.18
CA MET A 88 19.79 -14.21 -3.94
C MET A 88 21.21 -13.90 -3.51
N ASN A 89 21.46 -12.71 -2.93
CA ASN A 89 22.78 -12.36 -2.41
C ASN A 89 23.15 -13.17 -1.17
N ASP A 90 22.16 -13.67 -0.45
CA ASP A 90 22.29 -14.22 0.89
C ASP A 90 21.35 -15.43 1.01
N LEU A 91 21.37 -16.29 -0.02
CA LEU A 91 20.46 -17.41 -0.15
C LEU A 91 21.00 -18.63 0.62
N PRO A 92 20.22 -19.25 1.53
CA PRO A 92 20.64 -20.47 2.20
C PRO A 92 20.88 -21.62 1.22
N ASP A 93 21.86 -22.45 1.53
CA ASP A 93 22.15 -23.66 0.76
C ASP A 93 20.94 -24.61 0.71
N GLY A 94 20.69 -25.19 -0.46
CA GLY A 94 19.61 -26.15 -0.69
C GLY A 94 18.29 -25.56 -1.22
N ILE A 95 18.15 -24.23 -1.26
CA ILE A 95 16.98 -23.58 -1.85
C ILE A 95 17.04 -23.63 -3.38
N LYS A 96 15.97 -24.14 -3.99
CA LYS A 96 15.78 -24.23 -5.45
C LYS A 96 14.70 -23.29 -5.97
N THR A 97 13.75 -22.92 -5.12
CA THR A 97 12.60 -22.09 -5.50
C THR A 97 12.47 -20.89 -4.57
N ILE A 98 12.27 -19.70 -5.14
CA ILE A 98 11.90 -18.49 -4.39
C ILE A 98 10.44 -18.16 -4.71
N ARG A 99 9.63 -18.00 -3.66
CA ARG A 99 8.23 -17.58 -3.74
C ARG A 99 8.06 -16.25 -3.05
N ILE A 100 7.82 -15.19 -3.82
CA ILE A 100 7.53 -13.86 -3.31
C ILE A 100 6.02 -13.64 -3.36
N THR A 101 5.38 -13.61 -2.19
CA THR A 101 3.94 -13.39 -2.05
C THR A 101 3.66 -11.94 -1.67
N GLU A 102 2.92 -11.25 -2.53
CA GLU A 102 2.49 -9.88 -2.29
C GLU A 102 1.20 -9.88 -1.47
N ASN A 103 1.20 -9.11 -0.38
CA ASN A 103 0.04 -8.93 0.47
C ASN A 103 -0.61 -7.57 0.22
N ARG A 104 -1.91 -7.48 0.52
CA ARG A 104 -2.64 -6.22 0.61
C ARG A 104 -3.65 -6.34 1.74
N LEU A 105 -3.64 -5.39 2.68
CA LEU A 105 -4.53 -5.42 3.86
C LEU A 105 -4.48 -6.79 4.59
N ASN A 106 -3.27 -7.30 4.87
CA ASN A 106 -3.01 -8.62 5.46
C ASN A 106 -3.48 -9.84 4.65
N MET A 107 -4.04 -9.65 3.44
CA MET A 107 -4.46 -10.76 2.59
C MET A 107 -3.41 -11.04 1.52
N PRO A 108 -2.97 -12.30 1.37
CA PRO A 108 -2.08 -12.68 0.28
C PRO A 108 -2.84 -12.57 -1.04
N GLN A 109 -2.28 -11.84 -2.00
CA GLN A 109 -2.93 -11.58 -3.28
C GLN A 109 -2.39 -12.50 -4.36
N VAL A 110 -1.08 -12.63 -4.44
CA VAL A 110 -0.44 -13.32 -5.55
C VAL A 110 1.00 -13.69 -5.22
N THR A 111 1.45 -14.83 -5.74
CA THR A 111 2.83 -15.30 -5.55
C THR A 111 3.57 -15.30 -6.87
N THR A 112 4.78 -14.76 -6.86
CA THR A 112 5.73 -14.92 -7.95
C THR A 112 6.71 -16.03 -7.60
N GLU A 113 6.61 -17.14 -8.31
CA GLU A 113 7.51 -18.29 -8.20
C GLU A 113 8.66 -18.11 -9.17
N THR A 114 9.89 -18.21 -8.67
CA THR A 114 11.12 -18.04 -9.45
C THR A 114 12.06 -19.21 -9.18
N ASP A 115 12.56 -19.83 -10.24
CA ASP A 115 13.61 -20.85 -10.15
C ASP A 115 14.97 -20.18 -9.86
N VAL A 116 15.66 -20.69 -8.84
CA VAL A 116 16.93 -20.11 -8.35
C VAL A 116 18.05 -20.24 -9.38
N ALA A 117 18.14 -21.37 -10.08
CA ALA A 117 19.21 -21.61 -11.05
C ALA A 117 19.06 -20.69 -12.26
N SER A 118 17.85 -20.53 -12.77
CA SER A 118 17.52 -19.59 -13.85
C SER A 118 17.77 -18.14 -13.41
N LEU A 119 17.35 -17.76 -12.21
CA LEU A 119 17.59 -16.41 -11.68
C LEU A 119 19.08 -16.12 -11.51
N LYS A 120 19.87 -17.10 -11.04
CA LYS A 120 21.33 -16.98 -10.92
C LYS A 120 21.99 -16.68 -12.26
N ASN A 121 21.64 -17.42 -13.31
CA ASN A 121 22.19 -17.21 -14.65
C ASN A 121 21.82 -15.81 -15.18
N HIS A 122 20.55 -15.43 -15.01
CA HIS A 122 20.07 -14.12 -15.44
C HIS A 122 20.76 -12.95 -14.71
N LEU A 123 21.09 -13.11 -13.42
CA LEU A 123 21.76 -12.07 -12.63
C LEU A 123 23.29 -12.03 -12.84
N ALA A 124 23.93 -13.17 -13.09
CA ALA A 124 25.36 -13.24 -13.39
C ALA A 124 25.69 -12.70 -14.80
N GLY A 125 24.69 -12.62 -15.67
CA GLY A 125 24.84 -12.22 -17.05
C GLY A 125 25.14 -13.42 -17.94
N GLU A 126 24.63 -13.37 -19.17
CA GLU A 126 24.74 -14.45 -20.14
C GLU A 126 25.63 -14.04 -21.32
N PRO A 127 26.26 -15.02 -22.00
CA PRO A 127 27.03 -14.74 -23.21
C PRO A 127 26.16 -14.07 -24.28
N LEU A 128 26.76 -13.18 -25.06
CA LEU A 128 26.09 -12.53 -26.18
C LEU A 128 25.48 -13.58 -27.12
N GLY A 129 24.18 -13.45 -27.41
CA GLY A 129 23.44 -14.36 -28.30
C GLY A 129 22.81 -15.58 -27.61
N HIS A 130 23.02 -15.75 -26.30
CA HIS A 130 22.39 -16.80 -25.49
C HIS A 130 21.57 -16.16 -24.37
N GLU A 131 20.46 -15.51 -24.72
CA GLU A 131 19.49 -15.02 -23.72
C GLU A 131 18.55 -16.17 -23.33
N THR A 132 18.64 -16.64 -22.09
CA THR A 132 17.64 -17.54 -21.53
C THR A 132 16.53 -16.74 -20.86
N THR A 133 15.30 -17.17 -21.09
CA THR A 133 14.14 -16.58 -20.42
C THR A 133 14.18 -16.95 -18.95
N LEU A 134 14.06 -15.95 -18.07
CA LEU A 134 13.92 -16.18 -16.64
C LEU A 134 12.71 -17.09 -16.38
N ALA A 135 12.96 -18.24 -15.74
CA ALA A 135 11.93 -19.18 -15.33
C ALA A 135 11.19 -18.64 -14.09
N GLN A 136 10.29 -17.68 -14.37
CA GLN A 136 9.46 -17.01 -13.39
C GLN A 136 8.01 -17.02 -13.84
N LYS A 137 7.10 -17.36 -12.93
CA LYS A 137 5.66 -17.38 -13.20
C LYS A 137 4.88 -16.81 -12.02
N ARG A 138 3.76 -16.19 -12.35
CA ARG A 138 2.81 -15.68 -11.36
C ARG A 138 1.74 -16.75 -11.13
N VAL A 139 1.54 -17.11 -9.87
CA VAL A 139 0.62 -18.15 -9.43
C VAL A 139 -0.26 -17.62 -8.32
N GLU A 140 -1.29 -18.38 -8.00
CA GLU A 140 -2.17 -18.12 -6.88
C GLU A 140 -1.39 -17.99 -5.56
N PRO A 141 -1.86 -17.16 -4.62
CA PRO A 141 -1.12 -16.89 -3.40
C PRO A 141 -0.81 -18.17 -2.62
N VAL A 142 0.49 -18.43 -2.44
CA VAL A 142 1.02 -19.54 -1.65
C VAL A 142 1.69 -18.96 -0.41
N VAL A 143 1.11 -19.28 0.76
CA VAL A 143 1.68 -18.98 2.07
C VAL A 143 1.91 -20.32 2.78
N PRO A 144 3.11 -20.55 3.36
CA PRO A 144 3.40 -21.82 4.01
C PRO A 144 2.54 -21.98 5.28
N GLN A 145 1.81 -23.09 5.40
CA GLN A 145 1.01 -23.41 6.60
C GLN A 145 1.84 -23.62 7.87
N SER A 146 3.11 -23.98 7.70
CA SER A 146 4.08 -24.16 8.78
C SER A 146 5.46 -23.74 8.29
N THR A 147 6.30 -23.31 9.21
CA THR A 147 7.64 -22.78 8.91
C THR A 147 8.68 -23.61 9.64
N GLU A 148 9.75 -24.02 8.94
CA GLU A 148 10.89 -24.68 9.59
C GLU A 148 11.82 -23.64 10.21
N GLN A 149 12.07 -22.55 9.46
CA GLN A 149 12.86 -21.42 9.91
C GLN A 149 12.24 -20.14 9.35
N GLY A 150 12.14 -19.08 10.15
CA GLY A 150 11.59 -17.82 9.64
C GLY A 150 11.78 -16.65 10.58
N TRP A 151 11.88 -15.47 9.99
CA TRP A 151 12.07 -14.20 10.65
C TRP A 151 11.21 -13.15 9.96
N TYR A 152 10.77 -12.15 10.72
CA TYR A 152 9.87 -11.12 10.22
C TYR A 152 10.13 -9.80 10.93
N ILE A 153 9.74 -8.70 10.29
CA ILE A 153 9.60 -7.41 10.96
C ILE A 153 8.17 -7.34 11.49
N ASP A 154 8.02 -7.12 12.80
CA ASP A 154 6.70 -6.98 13.42
C ASP A 154 5.87 -5.91 12.71
N LYS A 155 4.67 -6.32 12.28
CA LYS A 155 3.65 -5.41 11.76
C LYS A 155 2.99 -4.68 12.90
N SER A 156 2.97 -3.35 12.86
CA SER A 156 2.18 -2.57 13.81
C SER A 156 0.69 -2.86 13.61
N ARG A 157 0.00 -3.21 14.69
CA ARG A 157 -1.47 -3.39 14.68
C ARG A 157 -2.22 -2.08 14.88
N PHE A 158 -1.53 -1.02 15.30
CA PHE A 158 -2.10 0.30 15.54
C PHE A 158 -1.38 1.32 14.66
N ASP A 159 -2.15 2.13 13.96
CA ASP A 159 -1.67 3.28 13.20
C ASP A 159 -2.51 4.51 13.55
N PHE A 160 -1.87 5.68 13.58
CA PHE A 160 -2.56 6.93 13.83
C PHE A 160 -1.90 8.05 13.03
N HIS A 161 -2.74 8.84 12.38
CA HIS A 161 -2.29 9.99 11.61
C HIS A 161 -3.20 11.20 11.84
N ILE A 162 -2.63 12.39 11.61
CA ILE A 162 -3.30 13.67 11.73
C ILE A 162 -3.13 14.42 10.43
N ASP A 163 -4.26 14.76 9.79
CA ASP A 163 -4.27 15.46 8.50
C ASP A 163 -4.92 16.84 8.62
N PRO A 164 -4.33 17.89 8.02
CA PRO A 164 -5.05 19.14 7.80
C PRO A 164 -6.10 18.94 6.70
N VAL A 165 -7.31 19.44 6.93
CA VAL A 165 -8.43 19.30 6.01
C VAL A 165 -8.95 20.68 5.62
N LEU A 166 -9.12 20.90 4.31
CA LEU A 166 -9.67 22.12 3.74
C LEU A 166 -10.85 21.78 2.82
N ASN A 167 -12.06 21.98 3.30
CA ASN A 167 -13.27 21.87 2.47
C ASN A 167 -13.57 23.24 1.85
N GLN A 168 -13.79 23.28 0.53
CA GLN A 168 -14.09 24.52 -0.20
C GLN A 168 -15.33 24.31 -1.08
N SER A 169 -16.19 25.30 -1.15
CA SER A 169 -17.26 25.34 -2.16
C SER A 169 -17.36 26.71 -2.80
N VAL A 170 -17.65 26.73 -4.10
CA VAL A 170 -17.76 27.92 -4.93
C VAL A 170 -19.16 27.95 -5.54
N GLY A 171 -19.81 29.11 -5.56
CA GLY A 171 -21.12 29.28 -6.19
C GLY A 171 -22.31 28.99 -5.28
N GLY A 172 -22.16 29.17 -3.96
CA GLY A 172 -23.28 29.12 -3.04
C GLY A 172 -24.25 30.30 -3.28
N PRO A 173 -25.57 30.11 -3.10
CA PRO A 173 -26.56 31.19 -3.22
C PRO A 173 -26.37 32.31 -2.19
N GLU A 174 -25.59 32.02 -1.14
CA GLU A 174 -25.40 32.86 0.04
C GLU A 174 -24.01 33.54 0.07
N ASN A 175 -22.93 32.81 -0.24
CA ASN A 175 -21.60 33.37 -0.52
C ASN A 175 -21.01 32.73 -1.78
N PHE A 176 -20.28 33.51 -2.57
CA PHE A 176 -19.59 32.99 -3.74
C PHE A 176 -18.50 31.98 -3.36
N TYR A 177 -17.93 32.06 -2.16
CA TYR A 177 -16.87 31.17 -1.69
C TYR A 177 -17.05 30.80 -0.20
N MET A 178 -17.11 29.49 0.10
CA MET A 178 -17.15 28.94 1.45
C MET A 178 -15.92 28.07 1.73
N TYR A 179 -15.43 28.10 2.97
CA TYR A 179 -14.33 27.26 3.40
C TYR A 179 -14.52 26.72 4.83
N GLN A 180 -13.95 25.54 5.06
CA GLN A 180 -13.75 24.94 6.38
C GLN A 180 -12.33 24.43 6.48
N LEU A 181 -11.57 25.00 7.40
CA LEU A 181 -10.24 24.53 7.76
C LEU A 181 -10.35 23.78 9.09
N GLY A 182 -9.86 22.55 9.11
CA GLY A 182 -9.85 21.73 10.30
C GLY A 182 -8.68 20.75 10.30
N VAL A 183 -8.67 19.91 11.34
CA VAL A 183 -7.72 18.84 11.53
C VAL A 183 -8.50 17.55 11.74
N MET A 184 -8.12 16.50 11.03
CA MET A 184 -8.69 15.16 11.17
C MET A 184 -7.66 14.25 11.83
N GLY A 185 -8.01 13.69 12.98
CA GLY A 185 -7.25 12.61 13.61
C GLY A 185 -7.91 11.28 13.28
N THR A 186 -7.14 10.36 12.69
CA THR A 186 -7.62 9.02 12.32
C THR A 186 -6.77 7.97 13.00
N ALA A 187 -7.43 6.96 13.57
CA ALA A 187 -6.81 5.81 14.20
C ALA A 187 -7.30 4.53 13.54
N ASP A 188 -6.36 3.64 13.21
CA ASP A 188 -6.60 2.32 12.68
C ASP A 188 -6.10 1.26 13.66
N LEU A 189 -6.92 0.25 13.92
CA LEU A 189 -6.60 -0.86 14.82
C LEU A 189 -6.99 -2.20 14.19
N TRP A 190 -5.99 -3.05 13.95
CA TRP A 190 -6.16 -4.45 13.60
C TRP A 190 -6.42 -5.28 14.86
N LEU A 191 -7.70 -5.56 15.13
CA LEU A 191 -8.12 -6.41 16.26
C LEU A 191 -7.71 -7.87 16.04
N THR A 192 -7.75 -8.32 14.78
CA THR A 192 -7.24 -9.62 14.32
C THR A 192 -6.59 -9.42 12.95
N ASP A 193 -5.96 -10.44 12.38
CA ASP A 193 -5.38 -10.34 11.03
C ASP A 193 -6.43 -10.08 9.92
N HIS A 194 -7.72 -10.26 10.25
CA HIS A 194 -8.85 -10.13 9.33
C HIS A 194 -9.81 -8.98 9.70
N LEU A 195 -9.65 -8.33 10.86
CA LEU A 195 -10.60 -7.32 11.36
C LEU A 195 -9.89 -6.00 11.62
N LEU A 196 -10.15 -5.01 10.76
CA LEU A 196 -9.66 -3.64 10.87
C LEU A 196 -10.77 -2.73 11.39
N THR A 197 -10.51 -2.00 12.46
CA THR A 197 -11.40 -0.96 12.98
C THR A 197 -10.77 0.40 12.77
N THR A 198 -11.49 1.30 12.12
CA THR A 198 -11.04 2.68 11.83
C THR A 198 -11.97 3.67 12.51
N GLY A 199 -11.41 4.65 13.19
CA GLY A 199 -12.13 5.78 13.76
C GLY A 199 -11.49 7.10 13.36
N SER A 200 -12.30 8.10 13.02
CA SER A 200 -11.80 9.46 12.72
C SER A 200 -12.61 10.53 13.43
N LEU A 201 -11.90 11.51 13.99
CA LEU A 201 -12.45 12.69 14.62
C LEU A 201 -11.99 13.92 13.84
N PHE A 202 -12.91 14.81 13.53
CA PHE A 202 -12.61 16.09 12.91
C PHE A 202 -12.76 17.20 13.94
N ALA A 203 -11.76 18.08 14.03
CA ALA A 203 -11.79 19.31 14.80
C ALA A 203 -11.75 20.52 13.86
N ASN A 204 -12.74 21.40 13.97
CA ASN A 204 -12.87 22.63 13.20
C ASN A 204 -11.93 23.69 13.79
N LEU A 205 -11.08 24.30 12.96
CA LEU A 205 -10.18 25.37 13.39
C LEU A 205 -10.71 26.74 12.98
N ALA A 206 -11.16 26.86 11.73
CA ALA A 206 -11.67 28.10 11.18
C ALA A 206 -12.62 27.82 10.03
N ASN A 207 -13.74 28.51 10.01
CA ASN A 207 -14.70 28.43 8.90
C ASN A 207 -15.38 29.79 8.70
N ASN A 208 -16.10 29.95 7.59
CA ASN A 208 -16.92 31.12 7.31
C ASN A 208 -18.41 30.78 7.20
N TYR A 209 -18.84 29.68 7.83
CA TYR A 209 -20.23 29.21 7.83
C TYR A 209 -21.12 29.96 8.83
N ASP A 210 -20.52 30.64 9.80
CA ASP A 210 -21.14 31.50 10.80
C ASP A 210 -21.68 32.83 10.23
N LYS A 211 -21.21 33.25 9.04
CA LYS A 211 -21.58 34.54 8.41
C LYS A 211 -22.99 34.58 7.79
N PHE A 212 -23.83 33.57 8.03
CA PHE A 212 -25.22 33.56 7.56
C PHE A 212 -26.23 33.59 8.70
N ASN A 213 -27.13 34.58 8.67
CA ASN A 213 -28.19 34.80 9.65
C ASN A 213 -29.59 34.40 9.12
N TYR A 214 -29.66 33.55 8.09
CA TYR A 214 -30.92 33.12 7.49
C TYR A 214 -31.48 31.88 8.19
N THR A 215 -31.82 32.03 9.48
CA THR A 215 -32.46 30.94 10.26
C THR A 215 -33.92 30.76 9.88
N ASN A 216 -34.61 31.85 9.52
CA ASN A 216 -36.01 31.83 9.11
C ASN A 216 -36.15 32.31 7.67
N PRO A 217 -36.95 31.62 6.83
CA PRO A 217 -37.46 32.29 5.64
C PRO A 217 -38.26 33.54 6.09
N PRO A 218 -38.23 34.65 5.34
CA PRO A 218 -39.18 35.75 5.54
C PRO A 218 -40.59 35.16 5.56
N GLN A 219 -41.48 35.78 6.36
CA GLN A 219 -42.86 35.31 6.53
C GLN A 219 -43.68 35.25 5.21
N ASP A 220 -43.09 35.63 4.07
CA ASP A 220 -43.70 35.61 2.74
C ASP A 220 -43.41 34.33 1.92
N SER A 221 -42.55 33.43 2.39
CA SER A 221 -42.13 32.26 1.61
C SER A 221 -42.98 31.03 1.94
N HIS A 222 -43.97 30.77 1.09
CA HIS A 222 -44.84 29.58 1.11
C HIS A 222 -44.20 28.34 0.50
N LEU A 223 -42.91 28.38 0.12
CA LEU A 223 -42.25 27.29 -0.58
C LEU A 223 -41.65 26.29 0.42
N PRO A 224 -42.00 24.99 0.35
CA PRO A 224 -41.39 23.97 1.19
C PRO A 224 -39.89 23.89 0.88
N ARG A 225 -39.06 23.86 1.94
CA ARG A 225 -37.58 23.81 1.82
C ARG A 225 -37.15 22.54 1.07
N VAL A 226 -36.32 22.68 0.03
CA VAL A 226 -36.01 21.56 -0.89
C VAL A 226 -34.72 20.78 -0.54
N ARG A 227 -33.77 21.29 0.26
CA ARG A 227 -32.55 20.62 0.84
C ARG A 227 -31.55 21.74 1.25
N THR A 228 -30.67 21.70 2.25
CA THR A 228 -29.93 20.67 2.99
C THR A 228 -29.60 21.19 4.41
N HIS A 229 -29.67 20.35 5.45
CA HIS A 229 -29.29 20.70 6.84
C HIS A 229 -27.77 20.84 7.07
N VAL A 230 -26.98 21.28 6.08
CA VAL A 230 -25.51 21.39 6.20
C VAL A 230 -25.11 22.21 7.45
N ARG A 231 -25.91 23.21 7.84
CA ARG A 231 -25.63 24.04 9.02
C ARG A 231 -25.78 23.32 10.37
N GLU A 232 -26.66 22.33 10.49
CA GLU A 232 -26.80 21.56 11.74
C GLU A 232 -25.59 20.64 11.98
N TYR A 233 -24.90 20.23 10.90
CA TYR A 233 -23.70 19.39 10.99
C TYR A 233 -22.40 20.20 11.24
N VAL A 234 -22.44 21.51 11.00
CA VAL A 234 -21.25 22.38 10.99
C VAL A 234 -21.08 23.20 12.27
N GLN A 235 -22.10 23.23 13.15
CA GLN A 235 -22.01 23.90 14.45
C GLN A 235 -21.11 23.19 15.46
N ASN A 236 -20.79 21.92 15.24
CA ASN A 236 -19.94 21.17 16.15
C ASN A 236 -18.46 21.48 15.87
N ASP A 237 -17.78 22.04 16.87
CA ASP A 237 -16.33 22.28 16.80
C ASP A 237 -15.54 20.98 16.68
N VAL A 238 -16.10 19.88 17.19
CA VAL A 238 -15.53 18.53 17.06
C VAL A 238 -16.64 17.53 16.77
N TYR A 239 -16.46 16.67 15.78
CA TYR A 239 -17.40 15.59 15.47
C TYR A 239 -16.71 14.30 15.03
N VAL A 240 -17.39 13.16 15.23
CA VAL A 240 -16.97 11.87 14.68
C VAL A 240 -17.25 11.89 13.18
N ASN A 241 -16.20 11.76 12.39
CA ASN A 241 -16.31 11.72 10.94
C ASN A 241 -16.61 10.30 10.45
N ASN A 242 -15.99 9.28 11.05
CA ASN A 242 -16.25 7.87 10.75
C ASN A 242 -15.93 6.97 11.95
N LEU A 243 -16.69 5.90 12.10
CA LEU A 243 -16.39 4.75 12.95
C LEU A 243 -16.84 3.49 12.21
N GLN A 244 -15.88 2.71 11.71
CA GLN A 244 -16.15 1.55 10.87
C GLN A 244 -15.33 0.33 11.33
N ALA A 245 -15.88 -0.86 11.09
CA ALA A 245 -15.20 -2.13 11.26
C ALA A 245 -15.31 -2.94 9.96
N ASN A 246 -14.16 -3.33 9.41
CA ASN A 246 -14.04 -4.04 8.15
C ASN A 246 -13.47 -5.43 8.41
N TYR A 247 -14.21 -6.47 7.98
CA TYR A 247 -13.75 -7.85 8.01
C TYR A 247 -13.29 -8.28 6.62
N PHE A 248 -12.06 -8.74 6.52
CA PHE A 248 -11.42 -9.15 5.28
C PHE A 248 -11.29 -10.66 5.23
N GLN A 249 -11.72 -11.27 4.13
CA GLN A 249 -11.57 -12.69 3.90
C GLN A 249 -11.42 -12.98 2.40
N GLN A 250 -10.54 -13.91 2.07
CA GLN A 250 -10.42 -14.42 0.71
C GLN A 250 -11.60 -15.36 0.41
N LEU A 251 -12.44 -15.00 -0.56
CA LEU A 251 -13.67 -15.74 -0.91
C LEU A 251 -13.44 -16.91 -1.88
N GLY A 252 -12.21 -17.42 -1.96
CA GLY A 252 -11.82 -18.52 -2.83
C GLY A 252 -10.94 -18.08 -4.00
N VAL A 253 -10.37 -19.08 -4.67
CA VAL A 253 -9.44 -18.91 -5.79
C VAL A 253 -10.21 -19.20 -7.08
N TRP A 254 -10.34 -18.23 -7.96
CA TRP A 254 -11.03 -18.42 -9.24
C TRP A 254 -10.10 -19.19 -10.17
N SER A 255 -10.21 -20.52 -10.20
CA SER A 255 -9.50 -21.38 -11.15
C SER A 255 -10.07 -21.19 -12.56
N GLY A 256 -9.78 -20.04 -13.16
CA GLY A 256 -10.13 -19.71 -14.53
C GLY A 256 -9.39 -20.63 -15.50
N CYS A 257 -10.19 -21.37 -16.27
CA CYS A 257 -9.81 -22.36 -17.27
C CYS A 257 -8.64 -21.89 -18.16
N GLN A 258 -7.51 -22.60 -18.07
CA GLN A 258 -6.39 -22.47 -19.01
C GLN A 258 -6.83 -23.15 -20.32
N LEU A 259 -7.29 -22.35 -21.29
CA LEU A 259 -7.55 -22.81 -22.65
C LEU A 259 -6.26 -23.40 -23.22
N ARG A 260 -6.35 -24.69 -23.59
CA ARG A 260 -5.34 -25.43 -24.34
C ARG A 260 -5.13 -24.86 -25.72
#